data_AF-A0A2V9QNV0-F1
#
_entry.id   AF-A0A2V9QNV0-F1
#
_cell.length_a   1.000
_cell.length_b   1.000
_cell.length_c   1.000
_cell.angle_alpha   90.00
_cell.angle_beta   90.00
_cell.angle_gamma   90.00
#
_symmetry.space_group_name_H-M   'P 1'
#
loop_
_entity.id
_entity.type
_entity.pdbx_description
1 polymer ?
#
loop_
_entity_poly.entity_id
_entity_poly.type
_entity_poly.pdbx_seq_one_letter_code
_entity_poly.pdbx_strand_id
1 'polypeptide(L)'
;MSLNIKNVEAHRLAQQLAEITGESMTTAVTEAVRERLQRLRRQPGTKADRLLRIGRECAAALGEEFRGLDHGQFLYDEKGWFK
;
A
#
# COMPACT_ATOMS: atom_id res chain seq x y z
N MET A 1 -24.50 5.72 -10.59
CA MET A 1 -23.62 6.60 -11.39
C MET A 1 -23.29 5.90 -12.70
N SER A 2 -23.10 6.63 -13.81
CA SER A 2 -22.74 6.04 -15.11
C SER A 2 -21.24 6.20 -15.40
N LEU A 3 -20.61 5.11 -15.82
CA LEU A 3 -19.24 5.09 -16.33
C LEU A 3 -19.32 5.00 -17.86
N ASN A 4 -18.91 6.05 -18.57
CA ASN A 4 -18.93 6.07 -20.04
C ASN A 4 -17.52 5.85 -20.59
N ILE A 5 -17.29 4.69 -21.22
CA ILE A 5 -16.02 4.33 -21.85
C ILE A 5 -16.28 4.12 -23.34
N LYS A 6 -15.86 5.08 -24.17
CA LYS A 6 -15.95 5.01 -25.63
C LYS A 6 -14.75 4.30 -26.23
N ASN A 7 -14.66 3.00 -26.00
CA ASN A 7 -13.60 2.16 -26.55
C ASN A 7 -14.18 0.77 -26.93
N VAL A 8 -14.03 0.39 -28.20
CA VAL A 8 -14.59 -0.86 -28.75
C VAL A 8 -13.96 -2.09 -28.09
N GLU A 9 -12.66 -2.05 -27.83
CA GLU A 9 -11.95 -3.15 -27.19
C GLU A 9 -12.39 -3.33 -25.74
N ALA A 10 -12.52 -2.24 -24.98
CA ALA A 10 -13.01 -2.29 -23.60
C ALA A 10 -14.42 -2.88 -23.51
N HIS A 11 -15.31 -2.52 -24.43
CA HIS A 11 -16.65 -3.10 -24.51
C HIS A 11 -16.59 -4.61 -24.80
N ARG A 12 -15.78 -5.03 -25.78
CA ARG A 12 -15.61 -6.44 -26.15
C ARG A 12 -15.05 -7.26 -24.97
N LEU A 13 -14.05 -6.74 -24.27
CA LEU A 13 -13.46 -7.40 -23.11
C LEU A 13 -14.46 -7.51 -21.94
N ALA A 14 -15.22 -6.45 -21.67
CA ALA A 14 -16.25 -6.46 -20.64
C ALA A 14 -17.36 -7.47 -20.93
N GLN A 15 -17.77 -7.58 -22.20
CA GLN A 15 -18.77 -8.55 -22.64
C GLN A 15 -18.24 -9.98 -22.51
N GLN A 16 -17.03 -10.27 -22.99
CA GLN A 16 -16.42 -11.59 -22.85
C GLN A 16 -16.26 -12.00 -21.39
N LEU A 17 -15.85 -11.06 -20.53
CA LEU A 17 -15.71 -11.33 -19.11
C LEU A 17 -17.06 -11.71 -18.48
N ALA A 18 -18.11 -10.94 -18.78
CA ALA A 18 -19.46 -11.22 -18.31
C ALA A 18 -20.00 -12.59 -18.79
N GLU A 19 -19.75 -12.94 -20.05
CA GLU A 19 -20.13 -14.24 -20.62
C GLU A 19 -19.41 -15.41 -19.91
N ILE A 20 -18.11 -15.26 -19.64
CA ILE A 20 -17.31 -16.28 -18.96
C ILE A 20 -17.70 -16.42 -17.49
N THR A 21 -17.98 -15.32 -16.79
CA THR A 21 -18.31 -15.34 -15.36
C THR A 21 -19.80 -15.62 -15.09
N GLY A 22 -20.66 -15.50 -16.11
CA GLY A 22 -22.11 -15.58 -15.94
C GLY A 22 -22.70 -14.37 -15.20
N GLU A 23 -21.98 -13.26 -15.14
CA GLU A 23 -22.37 -12.06 -14.42
C GLU A 23 -22.90 -10.97 -15.37
N SER A 24 -23.52 -9.92 -14.82
CA SER A 24 -23.81 -8.72 -15.61
C SER A 24 -22.52 -8.01 -16.02
N MET A 25 -22.50 -7.33 -17.18
CA MET A 25 -21.35 -6.49 -17.59
C MET A 25 -20.92 -5.49 -16.51
N THR A 26 -21.87 -4.91 -15.78
CA THR A 26 -21.58 -3.99 -14.67
C THR A 26 -20.85 -4.70 -13.53
N THR A 27 -21.31 -5.88 -13.13
CA THR A 27 -20.66 -6.69 -12.09
C THR A 27 -19.26 -7.09 -12.53
N ALA A 28 -19.13 -7.68 -13.72
CA ALA A 28 -17.87 -8.15 -14.27
C ALA A 28 -16.81 -7.04 -14.34
N VAL A 29 -17.17 -5.86 -14.85
CA VAL A 29 -16.27 -4.69 -14.89
C VAL A 29 -15.92 -4.20 -13.48
N THR A 30 -16.90 -4.17 -12.57
CA THR A 30 -16.68 -3.71 -11.19
C THR A 30 -15.69 -4.62 -10.46
N GLU A 31 -15.86 -5.94 -10.57
CA GLU A 31 -14.95 -6.90 -9.96
C GLU A 31 -13.57 -6.86 -10.61
N ALA A 32 -13.47 -6.82 -11.94
CA ALA A 32 -12.17 -6.73 -12.63
C ALA A 32 -11.37 -5.49 -12.20
N VAL A 33 -12.02 -4.33 -12.09
CA VAL A 33 -11.41 -3.09 -11.60
C VAL A 33 -11.00 -3.23 -10.14
N ARG A 34 -11.88 -3.77 -9.28
CA ARG A 34 -11.60 -3.97 -7.86
C ARG A 34 -10.40 -4.90 -7.66
N GLU A 35 -10.37 -6.02 -8.35
CA GLU A 35 -9.26 -6.97 -8.28
C GLU A 35 -7.95 -6.35 -8.76
N ARG A 36 -7.96 -5.60 -9.88
CA ARG A 36 -6.76 -4.93 -10.38
C ARG A 36 -6.24 -3.92 -9.37
N LEU A 37 -7.13 -3.11 -8.78
CA LEU A 37 -6.77 -2.19 -7.71
C LEU A 37 -6.24 -2.92 -6.48
N GLN A 38 -6.84 -4.05 -6.10
CA GLN A 38 -6.37 -4.85 -4.97
C GLN A 38 -4.99 -5.44 -5.26
N ARG A 39 -4.73 -5.95 -6.46
CA ARG A 39 -3.39 -6.45 -6.86
C ARG A 39 -2.34 -5.34 -6.81
N LEU A 40 -2.67 -4.14 -7.27
CA LEU A 40 -1.79 -2.97 -7.22
C LEU A 40 -1.58 -2.45 -5.79
N ARG A 41 -2.58 -2.52 -4.92
CA ARG A 41 -2.46 -2.17 -3.49
C ARG A 41 -1.73 -3.23 -2.66
N ARG A 42 -1.84 -4.50 -3.06
CA ARG A 42 -1.18 -5.65 -2.42
C ARG A 42 0.27 -5.82 -2.84
N GLN A 43 0.70 -5.27 -3.97
CA GLN A 43 2.11 -4.99 -4.14
C GLN A 43 2.51 -4.16 -2.92
N PRO A 44 3.42 -4.66 -2.05
CA PRO A 44 3.95 -3.81 -1.01
C PRO A 44 4.36 -2.54 -1.73
N GLY A 45 4.07 -1.38 -1.14
CA GLY A 45 4.72 -0.17 -1.63
C GLY A 45 6.22 -0.45 -1.82
N THR A 46 6.89 0.37 -2.61
CA THR A 46 8.33 0.24 -2.86
C THR A 46 9.08 -0.14 -1.57
N LYS A 47 10.25 -0.77 -1.67
CA LYS A 47 11.06 -1.09 -0.48
C LYS A 47 11.15 0.11 0.49
N ALA A 48 11.16 1.34 -0.04
CA ALA A 48 11.05 2.59 0.73
C ALA A 48 9.74 2.72 1.53
N ASP A 49 8.56 2.49 0.94
CA ASP A 49 7.28 2.54 1.65
C ASP A 49 7.20 1.53 2.80
N ARG A 50 7.76 0.32 2.60
CA ARG A 50 7.85 -0.68 3.66
C ARG A 50 8.76 -0.21 4.80
N LEU A 51 9.92 0.35 4.47
CA LEU A 51 10.85 0.90 5.47
C LEU A 51 10.23 2.07 6.24
N LEU A 52 9.54 2.99 5.55
CA LEU A 52 8.83 4.10 6.18
C LEU A 52 7.70 3.64 7.08
N ARG A 53 6.96 2.59 6.68
CA ARG A 53 5.93 1.98 7.53
C ARG A 53 6.53 1.43 8.82
N ILE A 54 7.59 0.63 8.73
CA ILE A 54 8.29 0.09 9.90
C ILE A 54 8.83 1.23 10.78
N GLY A 55 9.44 2.25 10.18
CA GLY A 55 9.94 3.42 10.90
C GLY A 55 8.85 4.14 11.69
N ARG A 56 7.65 4.34 11.10
CA ARG A 56 6.50 4.92 11.80
C ARG A 56 5.98 4.04 12.93
N GLU A 57 5.91 2.73 12.72
CA GLU A 57 5.49 1.75 13.75
C GLU A 57 6.46 1.76 14.94
N CYS A 58 7.77 1.75 14.69
CA CYS A 58 8.78 1.87 15.74
C CYS A 58 8.68 3.21 16.47
N ALA A 59 8.57 4.32 15.74
CA ALA A 59 8.47 5.66 16.34
C ALA A 59 7.22 5.84 17.21
N ALA A 60 6.10 5.22 16.84
CA ALA A 60 4.87 5.25 17.64
C ALA A 60 4.97 4.40 18.91
N ALA A 61 5.79 3.33 18.91
CA ALA A 61 6.01 2.48 20.07
C ALA A 61 7.07 3.01 21.05
N LEU A 62 7.88 3.99 20.63
CA LEU A 62 8.89 4.63 21.46
C LEU A 62 8.26 5.63 22.44
N GLY A 63 8.67 5.56 23.71
CA GLY A 63 8.34 6.53 24.75
C GLY A 63 8.82 7.94 24.41
N GLU A 64 8.20 8.94 25.02
CA GLU A 64 8.52 10.36 24.77
C GLU A 64 9.95 10.70 25.18
N GLU A 65 10.47 10.03 26.20
CA GLU A 65 11.84 10.12 26.71
C GLU A 65 12.91 9.69 25.69
N PHE A 66 12.53 8.93 24.66
CA PHE A 66 13.44 8.49 23.60
C PHE A 66 13.31 9.33 22.31
N ARG A 67 12.35 10.26 22.24
CA ARG A 67 12.19 11.13 21.06
C ARG A 67 13.30 12.18 21.02
N GLY A 68 14.08 12.18 19.94
CA GLY A 68 15.18 13.13 19.78
C GLY A 68 16.35 12.87 20.73
N LEU A 69 16.38 11.71 21.41
CA LEU A 69 17.47 11.29 22.26
C LEU A 69 18.74 11.14 21.42
N ASP A 70 19.80 11.83 21.84
CA ASP A 70 21.12 11.59 21.30
C ASP A 70 21.62 10.23 21.80
N HIS A 71 21.58 9.23 20.92
CA HIS A 71 22.06 7.88 21.23
C HIS A 71 23.53 7.84 21.67
N GLY A 72 24.36 8.79 21.22
CA GLY A 72 25.75 8.94 21.61
C GLY A 72 25.86 9.34 23.08
N GLN A 73 25.18 10.42 23.48
CA GLN A 73 25.15 10.86 24.87
C GLN A 73 24.46 9.86 25.80
N PHE A 74 23.46 9.14 25.29
CA PHE A 74 22.73 8.14 26.06
C PHE A 74 23.58 6.90 26.35
N LEU A 75 24.25 6.35 25.33
CA LEU A 75 24.96 5.07 25.45
C LEU A 75 26.42 5.24 25.88
N TYR A 76 27.03 6.40 25.60
CA TYR A 76 28.46 6.62 25.79
C TYR A 76 28.74 7.80 26.71
N ASP A 77 29.83 7.69 27.47
CA ASP A 77 30.39 8.78 28.27
C ASP A 77 31.18 9.78 27.41
N GLU A 78 31.68 10.84 28.04
CA GLU A 78 32.46 11.89 27.39
C GLU A 78 33.75 11.38 26.73
N LYS A 79 34.23 10.19 27.14
CA LYS A 79 35.40 9.51 26.57
C LYS A 79 35.02 8.50 25.49
N GLY A 80 33.73 8.32 25.21
CA GLY A 80 33.21 7.35 24.24
C GLY A 80 33.07 5.92 24.76
N TRP A 81 33.10 5.72 26.09
CA TRP A 81 32.98 4.39 26.71
C TRP A 81 31.52 4.10 27.02
N PHE A 82 31.12 2.83 26.92
CA PHE A 82 29.75 2.44 27.25
C PHE A 82 29.48 2.70 28.74
N LYS A 83 28.37 3.40 29.03
CA LYS A 83 27.95 3.74 30.40
C LYS A 83 27.35 2.55 31.15
#